data_AF-A0A9N9NT91-F1
#
_entry.id   AF-A0A9N9NT91-F1
#
_cell.length_a   1.000
_cell.length_b   1.000
_cell.length_c   1.000
_cell.angle_alpha   90.00
_cell.angle_beta   90.00
_cell.angle_gamma   90.00
#
_symmetry.space_group_name_H-M   'P 1'
#
loop_
_entity.id
_entity.type
_entity.pdbx_description
1 polymer ?
#
loop_
_entity_poly.entity_id
_entity_poly.type
_entity_poly.pdbx_seq_one_letter_code
_entity_poly.pdbx_strand_id
1 'polypeptide(L)'
;NFTIENSTFQSSYNISFDTPAIGAVLGFDFDNGEYEKNFIGISFITSDQACKNAQEEVPNFDFEKTRELAVNAWEVELSKIRVD
;
A
#
# COMPACT_ATOMS: atom_id res chain seq x y z
N ASN A 1 -14.83 8.04 -14.62
CA ASN A 1 -15.56 6.86 -15.14
C ASN A 1 -14.57 5.78 -15.45
N PHE A 2 -14.51 4.76 -14.60
CA PHE A 2 -13.69 3.58 -14.84
C PHE A 2 -14.63 2.49 -15.38
N THR A 3 -14.41 2.06 -16.62
CA THR A 3 -15.22 1.04 -17.29
C THR A 3 -14.44 -0.26 -17.23
N ILE A 4 -14.98 -1.27 -16.54
CA ILE A 4 -14.41 -2.63 -16.54
C ILE A 4 -15.07 -3.38 -17.69
N GLU A 5 -14.38 -3.49 -18.82
CA GLU A 5 -14.81 -4.35 -19.93
C GLU A 5 -14.18 -5.73 -19.79
N ASN A 6 -15.03 -6.77 -19.74
CA ASN A 6 -14.69 -8.19 -19.93
C ASN A 6 -13.73 -8.88 -18.93
N SER A 7 -13.87 -8.63 -17.62
CA SER A 7 -13.39 -9.58 -16.61
C SER A 7 -14.55 -10.39 -16.04
N THR A 8 -14.65 -11.69 -16.33
CA THR A 8 -15.53 -12.60 -15.57
C THR A 8 -14.94 -12.80 -14.17
N PHE A 9 -15.40 -11.99 -13.22
CA PHE A 9 -15.06 -12.12 -11.81
C PHE A 9 -15.81 -13.32 -11.21
N GLN A 10 -15.26 -14.53 -11.31
CA GLN A 10 -15.83 -15.77 -10.74
C GLN A 10 -15.46 -15.92 -9.26
N SER A 11 -15.79 -14.90 -8.45
CA SER A 11 -15.74 -15.05 -7.00
C SER A 11 -16.89 -14.30 -6.34
N SER A 12 -17.88 -15.04 -5.87
CA SER A 12 -18.87 -14.51 -4.94
C SER A 12 -18.28 -14.51 -3.53
N TYR A 13 -17.55 -13.45 -3.17
CA TYR A 13 -17.17 -13.22 -1.78
C TYR A 13 -18.36 -12.63 -1.01
N ASN A 14 -19.00 -13.46 -0.17
CA ASN A 14 -19.97 -12.97 0.81
C ASN A 14 -19.21 -12.33 1.98
N ILE A 15 -19.01 -11.01 1.92
CA ILE A 15 -18.38 -10.26 3.01
C ILE A 15 -19.50 -9.69 3.89
N SER A 16 -19.75 -10.35 5.01
CA SER A 16 -20.70 -9.86 6.03
C SER A 16 -20.00 -8.83 6.91
N PHE A 17 -20.60 -7.64 7.05
CA PHE A 17 -20.11 -6.58 7.94
C PHE A 17 -21.14 -6.31 9.04
N ASP A 18 -20.68 -6.32 10.29
CA ASP A 18 -21.54 -6.16 11.49
C ASP A 18 -21.80 -4.68 11.88
N THR A 19 -21.26 -3.74 11.09
CA THR A 19 -21.29 -2.29 11.30
C THR A 19 -21.34 -1.57 9.95
N PRO A 20 -21.64 -0.25 9.87
CA PRO A 20 -21.47 0.47 8.61
C PRO A 20 -20.01 0.40 8.16
N ALA A 21 -19.74 -0.49 7.21
CA ALA A 21 -18.43 -0.76 6.68
C ALA A 21 -18.28 -0.13 5.30
N ILE A 22 -17.13 0.50 5.09
CA ILE A 22 -16.70 1.00 3.80
C ILE A 22 -15.46 0.21 3.43
N GLY A 23 -15.49 -0.43 2.27
CA GLY A 23 -14.40 -1.25 1.77
C GLY A 23 -14.45 -1.36 0.26
N ALA A 24 -13.32 -1.78 -0.32
CA ALA A 24 -13.20 -2.06 -1.74
C ALA A 24 -12.49 -3.41 -1.93
N VAL A 25 -12.84 -4.11 -3.00
CA VAL A 25 -12.15 -5.34 -3.43
C VAL A 25 -11.40 -5.01 -4.71
N LEU A 26 -10.09 -5.24 -4.70
CA LEU A 26 -9.22 -5.12 -5.86
C LEU A 26 -8.87 -6.53 -6.32
N GLY A 27 -9.14 -6.83 -7.59
CA GLY A 27 -8.72 -8.08 -8.21
C GLY A 27 -7.70 -7.81 -9.29
N PHE A 28 -6.65 -8.63 -9.31
CA PHE A 28 -5.55 -8.56 -10.25
C PHE A 28 -5.39 -9.93 -10.90
N ASP A 29 -5.12 -9.94 -12.19
CA ASP A 29 -4.69 -11.13 -12.92
C ASP A 29 -3.17 -11.03 -13.10
N PHE A 30 -2.45 -12.07 -12.71
CA PHE A 30 -0.98 -12.06 -12.72
C PHE A 30 -0.48 -13.17 -13.64
N ASP A 31 0.26 -12.79 -14.68
CA ASP A 31 1.01 -13.75 -15.49
C ASP A 31 2.39 -14.03 -14.86
N ASN A 32 2.86 -15.28 -14.99
CA ASN A 32 4.28 -15.66 -14.85
C ASN A 32 5.03 -15.26 -13.56
N GLY A 33 4.37 -15.23 -12.40
CA GLY A 33 5.03 -15.03 -11.11
C GLY A 33 5.52 -13.61 -10.85
N GLU A 34 5.08 -12.64 -11.65
CA GLU A 34 5.22 -11.23 -11.34
C GLU A 34 4.26 -10.83 -10.21
N TYR A 35 4.73 -9.99 -9.29
CA TYR A 35 3.91 -9.42 -8.22
C TYR A 35 3.74 -7.92 -8.46
N GLU A 36 2.50 -7.43 -8.37
CA GLU A 36 2.23 -6.00 -8.50
C GLU A 36 2.65 -5.27 -7.22
N LYS A 37 3.51 -4.27 -7.40
CA LYS A 37 3.97 -3.41 -6.30
C LYS A 37 2.94 -2.32 -6.04
N ASN A 38 2.31 -2.40 -4.86
CA ASN A 38 1.33 -1.41 -4.42
C ASN A 38 1.88 -0.66 -3.20
N PHE A 39 1.70 0.66 -3.17
CA PHE A 39 1.99 1.51 -2.02
C PHE A 39 0.86 2.52 -1.82
N ILE A 40 0.71 2.98 -0.58
CA ILE A 40 -0.40 3.85 -0.19
C ILE A 40 0.19 5.07 0.50
N GLY A 41 -0.20 6.26 0.04
CA GLY A 41 0.04 7.49 0.77
C GLY A 41 -1.12 7.81 1.69
N ILE A 42 -0.81 8.45 2.82
CA ILE A 42 -1.81 8.93 3.77
C ILE A 42 -1.61 10.42 4.03
N SER A 43 -2.71 11.13 4.31
CA SER A 43 -2.67 12.53 4.72
C SER A 43 -3.89 12.87 5.56
N PHE A 44 -3.68 13.67 6.60
CA PHE A 44 -4.77 14.27 7.38
C PHE A 44 -5.35 15.54 6.73
N ILE A 45 -4.78 15.99 5.60
CA ILE A 45 -5.17 17.24 4.94
C ILE A 45 -6.19 16.96 3.82
N THR A 46 -5.77 16.24 2.78
CA THR A 46 -6.61 15.89 1.62
C THR A 46 -6.10 14.62 0.94
N SER A 47 -6.95 14.01 0.11
CA SER A 47 -6.57 12.91 -0.79
C SER A 47 -5.47 13.33 -1.78
N ASP A 48 -5.52 14.56 -2.29
CA ASP A 48 -4.50 15.08 -3.22
C ASP A 48 -3.15 15.19 -2.53
N GLN A 49 -3.14 15.60 -1.26
CA GLN A 49 -1.91 15.62 -0.47
C GLN A 49 -1.43 14.20 -0.15
N ALA A 50 -2.32 13.24 0.11
CA ALA A 50 -1.93 11.84 0.28
C ALA A 50 -1.25 11.28 -0.97
N CYS A 51 -1.76 11.62 -2.17
CA CYS A 51 -1.14 11.25 -3.43
C CYS A 51 0.25 11.88 -3.61
N LYS A 52 0.39 13.18 -3.32
CA LYS A 52 1.68 13.88 -3.35
C LYS A 52 2.69 13.26 -2.39
N ASN A 53 2.29 13.00 -1.14
CA ASN A 53 3.15 12.34 -0.15
C ASN A 53 3.65 11.00 -0.67
N ALA A 54 2.76 10.16 -1.22
CA ALA A 54 3.13 8.86 -1.78
C ALA A 54 4.21 9.00 -2.88
N GLN A 55 4.04 9.98 -3.77
CA GLN A 55 4.95 10.24 -4.89
C GLN A 55 6.28 10.83 -4.44
N GLU A 56 6.28 11.70 -3.44
CA GLU A 56 7.48 12.36 -2.92
C GLU A 56 8.30 11.44 -2.01
N GLU A 57 7.64 10.66 -1.15
CA GLU A 57 8.31 9.77 -0.20
C GLU A 57 8.88 8.52 -0.89
N VAL A 58 8.18 7.98 -1.90
CA VAL A 58 8.61 6.74 -2.58
C VAL A 58 8.43 6.79 -4.11
N PRO A 59 9.12 7.69 -4.82
CA PRO A 59 8.93 7.93 -6.27
C PRO A 59 9.26 6.73 -7.17
N ASN A 60 10.20 5.87 -6.74
CA ASN A 60 10.59 4.65 -7.44
C ASN A 60 10.44 3.47 -6.47
N PHE A 61 9.20 3.06 -6.22
CA PHE A 61 8.91 2.07 -5.19
C PHE A 61 9.66 0.75 -5.41
N ASP A 62 10.51 0.45 -4.43
CA ASP A 62 11.22 -0.81 -4.27
C ASP A 62 11.04 -1.24 -2.82
N PHE A 63 10.29 -2.32 -2.61
CA PHE A 63 9.95 -2.81 -1.28
C PHE A 63 11.19 -3.13 -0.44
N GLU A 64 12.19 -3.76 -1.05
CA GLU A 64 13.39 -4.21 -0.36
C GLU A 64 14.20 -3.00 0.13
N LYS A 65 14.46 -2.07 -0.80
CA LYS A 65 15.17 -0.83 -0.51
C LYS A 65 14.43 0.03 0.51
N THR A 66 13.10 0.11 0.42
CA THR A 66 12.28 0.87 1.37
C THR A 66 12.36 0.25 2.77
N ARG A 67 12.32 -1.09 2.88
CA ARG A 67 12.49 -1.79 4.15
C ARG A 67 13.86 -1.51 4.77
N GLU A 68 14.93 -1.60 3.99
CA GLU A 68 16.29 -1.32 4.45
C GLU A 68 16.43 0.11 4.97
N LEU A 69 15.91 1.10 4.23
CA LEU A 69 15.92 2.50 4.67
C LEU A 69 15.18 2.69 6.00
N ALA A 70 14.04 2.02 6.19
CA ALA A 70 13.27 2.09 7.43
C ALA A 70 14.04 1.46 8.60
N VAL A 71 14.67 0.30 8.41
CA VAL A 71 15.50 -0.36 9.43
C VAL A 71 16.66 0.57 9.83
N ASN A 72 17.40 1.10 8.85
CA ASN A 72 18.53 1.99 9.11
C ASN A 72 18.11 3.26 9.87
N ALA A 73 16.97 3.85 9.51
CA ALA A 73 16.44 5.02 10.21
C ALA A 73 16.14 4.70 11.69
N TRP A 74 15.54 3.54 11.95
CA TRP A 74 15.29 3.09 13.33
C TRP A 74 16.58 2.78 14.09
N GLU A 75 17.57 2.15 13.47
CA GLU A 75 18.86 1.89 14.11
C GLU A 75 19.54 3.18 14.56
N VAL A 76 19.53 4.22 13.72
CA VAL A 76 20.05 5.54 14.09
C VAL A 76 19.34 6.09 15.32
N GLU A 77 18.01 6.04 15.35
CA GLU A 77 17.22 6.58 16.46
C GLU A 77 17.39 5.78 17.75
N LEU A 78 17.40 4.45 17.66
CA LEU A 78 17.53 3.55 18.81
C LEU A 78 18.95 3.55 19.37
N SER A 79 19.98 3.78 18.54
CA SER A 79 21.38 3.83 19.00
C SER A 79 21.67 4.96 19.99
N LYS A 80 20.79 5.96 20.09
CA LYS A 80 20.93 7.11 21.01
C LYS A 80 20.90 6.69 22.48
N ILE A 81 20.30 5.55 22.82
CA ILE A 81 20.23 5.02 24.18
C ILE A 81 20.76 3.59 24.16
N ARG A 82 21.92 3.36 24.79
CA ARG A 82 22.47 2.02 25.01
C ARG A 82 22.13 1.54 26.40
N VAL A 83 21.64 0.30 26.49
CA VAL A 83 21.43 -0.42 27.75
C VAL A 83 22.55 -1.44 27.85
N ASP A 84 23.29 -1.40 28.96
CA ASP A 84 24.35 -2.36 29.31
C ASP A 84 23.87 -3.30 30.43
#